data_AF-S5NE10-F1
#
_entry.id   AF-S5NE10-F1
#
_cell.length_a   1.000
_cell.length_b   1.000
_cell.length_c   1.000
_cell.angle_alpha   90.00
_cell.angle_beta   90.00
_cell.angle_gamma   90.00
#
_symmetry.space_group_name_H-M   'P 1'
#
loop_
_entity.id
_entity.type
_entity.pdbx_description
1 polymer ?
#
loop_
_entity_poly.entity_id
_entity_poly.type
_entity_poly.pdbx_seq_one_letter_code
_entity_poly.pdbx_strand_id
1 'polypeptide(L)'
;MEKSKAVKSFAKPKDVWLDKYHVYVAENIKMIEEEINGNKEKQYEFDLLTYDKDEYIITEMQKNKQENQLAIAQLAMQMGGIQNG
;
A
#
# COMPACT_ATOMS: atom_id res chain seq x y z
N MET A 1 3.62 -6.50 -12.33
CA MET A 1 3.39 -5.30 -11.51
C MET A 1 4.07 -4.09 -12.15
N GLU A 2 3.31 -3.02 -12.40
CA GLU A 2 3.82 -1.73 -12.85
C GLU A 2 3.78 -0.72 -11.69
N LYS A 3 4.82 0.09 -11.53
CA LYS A 3 4.92 1.13 -10.49
C LYS A 3 5.13 2.49 -11.12
N SER A 4 4.20 3.41 -10.88
CA SER A 4 4.34 4.83 -11.19
C SER A 4 4.60 5.60 -9.90
N LYS A 5 5.67 6.41 -9.88
CA LYS A 5 6.02 7.25 -8.73
C LYS A 5 5.58 8.69 -8.95
N ALA A 6 5.26 9.39 -7.87
CA ALA A 6 4.90 10.80 -7.87
C ALA A 6 3.73 11.13 -8.83
N VAL A 7 2.70 10.29 -8.84
CA VAL A 7 1.45 10.57 -9.55
C VAL A 7 0.75 11.71 -8.84
N LYS A 8 0.31 12.72 -9.59
CA LYS A 8 -0.40 13.90 -9.07
C LYS A 8 -1.87 13.87 -9.45
N SER A 9 -2.73 14.19 -8.50
CA SER A 9 -4.18 14.31 -8.74
C SER A 9 -4.77 15.45 -7.91
N PHE A 10 -5.69 16.20 -8.51
CA PHE A 10 -6.46 17.23 -7.80
C PHE A 10 -7.51 16.61 -6.85
N ALA A 11 -7.90 15.36 -7.07
CA ALA A 11 -8.78 14.61 -6.21
C ALA A 11 -7.99 13.59 -5.38
N LYS A 12 -8.35 13.44 -4.10
CA LYS A 12 -7.76 12.42 -3.23
C LYS A 12 -8.07 11.03 -3.81
N PRO A 13 -7.06 10.21 -4.14
CA PRO A 13 -7.30 8.86 -4.63
C PRO A 13 -7.84 7.96 -3.52
N LYS A 14 -8.50 6.86 -3.91
CA LYS A 14 -8.81 5.75 -2.99
C LYS A 14 -7.54 4.94 -2.75
N ASP A 15 -7.40 4.34 -1.58
CA ASP A 15 -6.23 3.54 -1.24
C ASP A 15 -6.09 2.31 -2.17
N VAL A 16 -7.20 1.65 -2.49
CA VAL A 16 -7.26 0.56 -3.46
C VAL A 16 -8.50 0.70 -4.34
N TRP A 17 -8.35 0.49 -5.64
CA TRP A 17 -9.47 0.34 -6.57
C TRP A 17 -9.15 -0.69 -7.64
N LEU A 18 -10.19 -1.20 -8.28
CA LEU A 18 -10.09 -2.26 -9.28
C LEU A 18 -10.90 -1.90 -10.51
N ASP A 19 -10.41 -2.31 -11.67
CA ASP A 19 -11.16 -2.25 -12.92
C ASP A 19 -11.42 -3.67 -13.47
N LYS A 20 -11.78 -3.76 -14.75
CA LYS A 20 -12.06 -5.05 -15.39
C LYS A 20 -10.82 -5.95 -15.49
N TYR A 21 -9.61 -5.41 -15.49
CA TYR A 21 -8.37 -6.11 -15.80
C TYR A 21 -7.30 -6.03 -14.69
N HIS A 22 -7.22 -4.92 -13.97
CA HIS A 22 -6.13 -4.60 -13.04
C HIS A 22 -6.63 -4.15 -11.66
N VAL A 23 -5.74 -4.24 -10.69
CA VAL A 23 -5.87 -3.69 -9.34
C VAL A 23 -4.88 -2.55 -9.18
N TYR A 24 -5.36 -1.42 -8.68
CA TYR A 24 -4.60 -0.22 -8.46
C TYR A 24 -4.52 0.06 -6.96
N VAL A 25 -3.30 0.29 -6.47
CA VAL A 25 -3.03 0.61 -5.07
C VAL A 25 -2.30 1.94 -5.04
N ALA A 26 -2.88 2.93 -4.37
CA ALA A 26 -2.23 4.21 -4.12
C ALA A 26 -1.57 4.18 -2.74
N GLU A 27 -0.25 4.37 -2.70
CA GLU A 27 0.55 4.43 -1.48
C GLU A 27 1.16 5.82 -1.28
N ASN A 28 1.58 6.13 -0.05
CA ASN A 28 2.27 7.38 0.28
C ASN A 28 1.52 8.66 -0.13
N ILE A 29 0.18 8.65 -0.07
CA ILE A 29 -0.66 9.79 -0.46
C ILE A 29 -0.38 10.99 0.44
N LYS A 30 0.15 12.06 -0.15
CA LYS A 30 0.50 13.32 0.51
C LYS A 30 -0.17 14.48 -0.22
N MET A 31 -0.65 15.46 0.54
CA MET A 31 -1.14 16.71 -0.05
C MET A 31 0.05 17.65 -0.24
N ILE A 32 0.21 18.13 -1.47
CA ILE A 32 1.22 19.11 -1.87
C ILE A 32 0.53 20.39 -2.35
N GLU A 33 1.18 21.52 -2.17
CA GLU A 33 0.77 22.80 -2.76
C GLU A 33 1.76 23.13 -3.88
N GLU A 34 1.26 23.23 -5.10
CA GLU A 34 2.07 23.54 -6.29
C GLU A 34 1.57 24.84 -6.93
N GLU A 35 2.50 25.68 -7.37
CA GLU A 35 2.15 26.91 -8.09
C GLU A 35 1.97 26.60 -9.57
N ILE A 36 0.73 26.65 -10.05
CA ILE A 36 0.36 26.40 -11.43
C ILE A 36 -0.25 27.69 -11.98
N ASN A 37 0.34 28.24 -13.04
CA ASN A 37 -0.08 29.51 -13.65
C ASN A 37 -0.19 30.69 -12.65
N GLY A 38 0.72 30.75 -11.68
CA GLY A 38 0.76 31.81 -10.67
C GLY A 38 -0.30 31.69 -9.56
N ASN A 39 -1.06 30.59 -9.53
CA ASN A 39 -1.98 30.26 -8.45
C ASN A 39 -1.47 29.06 -7.66
N LYS A 40 -1.59 29.11 -6.35
CA LYS A 40 -1.30 27.98 -5.46
C LYS A 40 -2.46 26.99 -5.51
N GLU A 41 -2.24 25.84 -6.12
CA GLU A 41 -3.22 24.76 -6.19
C GLU A 41 -2.82 23.61 -5.26
N LYS A 42 -3.81 23.03 -4.59
CA LYS A 42 -3.61 21.85 -3.74
C LYS A 42 -3.81 20.59 -4.56
N GLN A 43 -2.83 19.71 -4.52
CA GLN A 43 -2.86 18.42 -5.20
C GLN A 43 -2.45 17.31 -4.25
N TYR A 44 -2.74 16.07 -4.63
CA TYR A 44 -2.28 14.88 -3.94
C TYR A 44 -1.20 14.22 -4.78
N GLU A 45 -0.02 14.02 -4.19
CA GLU A 45 1.07 13.24 -4.73
C GLU A 45 1.08 11.85 -4.07
N PHE A 46 1.18 10.80 -4.87
CA PHE A 46 1.18 9.42 -4.39
C PHE A 46 1.95 8.49 -5.32
N ASP A 47 2.33 7.33 -4.79
CA ASP A 47 2.86 6.22 -5.58
C ASP A 47 1.68 5.35 -6.03
N LEU A 48 1.61 5.03 -7.32
CA LEU A 48 0.60 4.16 -7.88
C LEU A 48 1.23 2.81 -8.25
N LEU A 49 0.69 1.73 -7.68
CA LEU A 49 1.04 0.37 -8.03
C LEU A 49 -0.13 -0.24 -8.81
N THR A 50 0.17 -0.76 -9.99
CA THR A 50 -0.77 -1.47 -10.85
C THR A 50 -0.38 -2.93 -10.88
N TYR A 51 -1.32 -3.78 -10.50
CA TYR A 51 -1.18 -5.22 -10.50
C TYR A 51 -2.16 -5.83 -11.50
N ASP A 52 -1.72 -6.89 -12.18
CA ASP A 52 -2.67 -7.84 -12.74
C ASP A 52 -3.44 -8.53 -11.61
N LYS A 53 -4.69 -8.92 -11.86
CA LYS A 53 -5.56 -9.54 -10.82
C LYS A 53 -4.93 -10.76 -10.17
N ASP A 54 -4.29 -11.61 -10.97
CA ASP A 54 -3.63 -12.82 -10.48
C ASP A 54 -2.41 -12.49 -9.61
N GLU A 55 -1.64 -11.47 -10.00
CA GLU A 55 -0.48 -11.02 -9.22
C GLU A 55 -0.90 -10.42 -7.88
N TYR A 56 -1.94 -9.57 -7.86
CA TYR A 56 -2.41 -8.96 -6.62
C TYR A 56 -2.84 -10.02 -5.58
N ILE A 57 -3.58 -11.04 -6.03
CA ILE A 57 -4.02 -12.14 -5.16
C ILE A 57 -2.80 -12.89 -4.60
N ILE A 58 -1.82 -13.21 -5.44
CA ILE A 58 -0.61 -13.91 -5.00
C ILE A 58 0.18 -13.06 -3.99
N THR A 59 0.35 -11.76 -4.25
CA THR A 59 1.08 -10.84 -3.36
C THR A 59 0.38 -10.69 -2.01
N GLU A 60 -0.93 -10.48 -2.00
CA GLU A 60 -1.71 -10.39 -0.75
C GLU A 60 -1.72 -11.72 0.02
N MET A 61 -1.79 -12.87 -0.67
CA MET A 61 -1.67 -14.18 -0.03
C MET A 61 -0.28 -14.41 0.59
N GLN A 62 0.79 -13.99 -0.10
CA GLN A 62 2.15 -14.09 0.43
C GLN A 62 2.37 -13.17 1.63
N LYS A 63 1.86 -11.94 1.57
CA LYS A 63 1.91 -10.98 2.67
C LYS A 63 1.18 -11.50 3.91
N ASN A 64 -0.07 -11.94 3.75
CA ASN A 64 -0.83 -12.55 4.85
C ASN A 64 -0.13 -13.78 5.44
N LYS A 65 0.52 -14.60 4.60
CA LYS A 65 1.29 -15.76 5.08
C LYS A 65 2.50 -15.34 5.92
N GLN A 66 3.25 -14.32 5.49
CA GLN A 66 4.36 -13.78 6.26
C GLN A 66 3.90 -13.14 7.57
N GLU A 67 2.82 -12.35 7.55
CA GLU A 67 2.26 -11.72 8.74
C GLU A 67 1.77 -12.77 9.75
N ASN A 68 1.09 -13.82 9.29
CA ASN A 68 0.70 -14.94 10.16
C ASN A 68 1.90 -15.66 10.74
N GLN A 69 2.94 -15.94 9.94
CA GLN A 69 4.15 -16.58 10.44
C GLN A 69 4.85 -15.72 11.49
N LEU A 70 4.91 -14.40 11.29
CA LEU A 70 5.47 -13.47 12.24
C LEU A 70 4.65 -13.41 13.53
N ALA A 71 3.32 -13.36 13.43
CA ALA A 71 2.43 -13.40 14.60
C ALA A 71 2.58 -14.70 15.39
N ILE A 72 2.67 -15.86 14.71
CA ILE A 72 2.92 -17.16 15.34
C ILE A 72 4.28 -17.17 16.04
N ALA A 73 5.32 -16.64 15.40
CA ALA A 73 6.65 -16.55 16.00
C ALA A 73 6.65 -15.66 17.24
N GLN A 74 5.96 -14.51 17.21
CA GLN A 74 5.81 -13.62 18.36
C GLN A 74 5.06 -14.30 19.51
N LEU A 75 3.96 -15.00 19.22
CA LEU A 75 3.22 -15.79 20.22
C LEU A 75 4.08 -16.90 20.82
N ALA A 76 4.86 -17.62 20.01
CA ALA A 76 5.76 -18.67 20.47
C ALA A 76 6.87 -18.12 21.38
N MET A 77 7.44 -16.95 21.06
CA MET A 77 8.41 -16.27 21.93
C MET A 77 7.77 -15.82 23.25
N GLN A 78 6.54 -15.29 23.20
CA GLN A 78 5.82 -14.83 24.38
C GLN A 78 5.43 -15.99 25.32
N MET A 79 5.03 -17.14 24.76
CA MET A 79 4.72 -18.33 25.56
C MET A 79 5.97 -19.09 26.02
N GLY A 80 7.03 -19.12 25.21
CA GLY A 80 8.31 -19.75 25.56
C GLY A 80 9.16 -18.97 26.57
N GLY A 81 8.84 -17.69 26.79
CA GLY A 81 9.46 -16.84 27.83
C GLY A 81 8.91 -17.04 29.25
N ILE A 82 7.85 -17.84 29.44
CA ILE A 82 7.25 -18.13 30.76
C ILE A 82 7.57 -19.59 31.16
N GLN A 83 8.80 -20.04 30.99
CA GLN A 83 9.29 -21.28 31.62
C GLN A 83 10.75 -21.10 32.02
N ASN A 84 11.02 -20.16 32.92
CA ASN A 84 12.22 -20.18 33.75
C ASN A 84 11.85 -19.48 35.07
N GLY A 85 11.26 -20.26 35.97
CA GLY A 85 10.92 -19.93 37.35
C GLY A 85 10.79 -21.21 38.13
#